data_AF-A0A528G4C3-F1
#
_entry.id   AF-A0A528G4C3-F1
#
_cell.length_a   1.000
_cell.length_b   1.000
_cell.length_c   1.000
_cell.angle_alpha   90.00
_cell.angle_beta   90.00
_cell.angle_gamma   90.00
#
_symmetry.space_group_name_H-M   'P 1'
#
loop_
_entity.id
_entity.type
_entity.pdbx_description
1 polymer ?
#
loop_
_entity_poly.entity_id
_entity_poly.type
_entity_poly.pdbx_seq_one_letter_code
_entity_poly.pdbx_strand_id
1 'polypeptide(L)'
;DLEKAASSQAYCDEVKGICTEAGVEITELSTHLQGQLVAVHPAYDAQFDGFAPPALHNNPKARQQWAVEQMKFGAKASKNLGLKASVSFCGALAFPYLYP
;
A
#
# COMPACT_ATOMS: atom_id res chain seq x y z
N ASP A 1 -7.93 -3.85 3.70
CA ASP A 1 -9.09 -2.94 3.83
C ASP A 1 -8.74 -1.47 3.54
N LEU A 2 -7.75 -1.22 2.66
CA LEU A 2 -7.24 0.13 2.44
C LEU A 2 -8.27 1.06 1.79
N GLU A 3 -9.05 0.53 0.83
CA GLU A 3 -10.15 1.27 0.19
C GLU A 3 -11.25 1.66 1.19
N LYS A 4 -11.58 0.77 2.14
CA LYS A 4 -12.56 1.06 3.20
C LYS A 4 -12.07 2.18 4.11
N ALA A 5 -10.81 2.13 4.53
CA ALA A 5 -10.17 3.22 5.28
C ALA A 5 -10.13 4.53 4.49
N ALA A 6 -9.88 4.47 3.19
CA ALA A 6 -9.87 5.65 2.33
C ALA A 6 -11.25 6.30 2.13
N SER A 7 -12.33 5.51 2.19
CA SER A 7 -13.70 5.93 1.88
C SER A 7 -14.58 6.17 3.09
N SER A 8 -14.19 5.72 4.29
CA SER A 8 -15.00 5.81 5.50
C SER A 8 -14.21 6.37 6.68
N GLN A 9 -14.59 7.58 7.11
CA GLN A 9 -14.08 8.18 8.34
C GLN A 9 -14.51 7.35 9.56
N ALA A 10 -15.76 6.90 9.60
CA ALA A 10 -16.29 6.09 10.70
C ALA A 10 -15.49 4.80 10.92
N TYR A 11 -15.05 4.14 9.84
CA TYR A 11 -14.19 2.96 9.96
C TYR A 11 -12.80 3.32 10.52
N CYS A 12 -12.23 4.45 10.13
CA CYS A 12 -10.95 4.89 10.69
C CYS A 12 -11.08 5.24 12.19
N ASP A 13 -12.20 5.85 12.59
CA ASP A 13 -12.50 6.17 13.98
C ASP A 13 -12.72 4.91 14.82
N GLU A 14 -13.41 3.91 14.26
CA GLU A 14 -13.57 2.58 14.87
C GLU A 14 -12.21 1.91 15.13
N VAL A 15 -11.35 1.83 14.12
CA VAL A 15 -10.01 1.23 14.25
C VAL A 15 -9.16 1.99 15.29
N LYS A 16 -9.20 3.33 15.29
CA LYS A 16 -8.56 4.15 16.32
C LYS A 16 -9.10 3.88 17.73
N GLY A 17 -10.41 3.71 17.85
CA GLY A 17 -11.08 3.35 19.10
C GLY A 17 -10.52 2.04 19.67
N ILE A 18 -10.45 1.00 18.83
CA ILE A 18 -9.89 -0.31 19.20
C ILE A 18 -8.45 -0.18 19.71
N CYS A 19 -7.59 0.57 19.01
CA CYS A 19 -6.22 0.81 19.45
C CYS A 19 -6.18 1.54 20.80
N THR A 20 -7.00 2.58 20.96
CA THR A 20 -7.07 3.37 22.19
C THR A 20 -7.52 2.52 23.39
N GLU A 21 -8.54 1.68 23.19
CA GLU A 21 -9.02 0.74 24.22
C GLU A 21 -7.94 -0.27 24.63
N ALA A 22 -7.08 -0.67 23.70
CA ALA A 22 -5.92 -1.52 23.95
C ALA A 22 -4.70 -0.76 24.51
N GLY A 23 -4.79 0.56 24.71
CA GLY A 23 -3.72 1.40 25.23
C GLY A 23 -2.59 1.70 24.25
N VAL A 24 -2.85 1.61 22.94
CA VAL A 24 -1.88 1.89 21.87
C VAL A 24 -2.41 2.93 20.88
N GLU A 25 -1.52 3.59 20.16
CA GLU A 25 -1.86 4.62 19.17
C GLU A 25 -1.36 4.23 17.77
N ILE A 26 -2.11 4.61 16.75
CA ILE A 26 -1.68 4.48 15.36
C ILE A 26 -0.78 5.67 15.03
N THR A 27 0.50 5.41 14.80
CA THR A 27 1.50 6.44 14.50
C THR A 27 1.73 6.60 12.98
N GLU A 28 1.69 5.51 12.23
CA GLU A 28 1.88 5.49 10.78
C GLU A 28 1.02 4.43 10.09
N LEU A 29 0.82 4.64 8.78
CA LEU A 29 0.22 3.67 7.87
C LEU A 29 1.25 3.29 6.80
N SER A 30 1.61 2.00 6.77
CA SER A 30 2.57 1.46 5.82
C SER A 30 1.91 0.83 4.60
N THR A 31 2.48 1.04 3.41
CA THR A 31 2.00 0.49 2.13
C THR A 31 3.12 -0.22 1.35
N HIS A 32 4.05 -0.87 2.05
CA HIS A 32 5.25 -1.45 1.43
C HIS A 32 4.97 -2.38 0.24
N LEU A 33 4.01 -3.30 0.38
CA LEU A 33 3.68 -4.26 -0.68
C LEU A 33 3.04 -3.55 -1.88
N GLN A 34 2.08 -2.65 -1.62
CA GLN A 34 1.39 -1.93 -2.68
C GLN A 34 2.33 -0.99 -3.42
N GLY A 35 3.15 -0.23 -2.67
CA GLY A 35 4.11 0.69 -3.25
C GLY A 35 5.21 -0.02 -4.04
N GLN A 36 5.70 -1.16 -3.56
CA GLN A 36 6.68 -1.98 -4.29
C GLN A 36 6.20 -2.34 -5.70
N LEU A 37 4.89 -2.51 -5.87
CA LEU A 37 4.26 -2.88 -7.13
C LEU A 37 4.04 -1.72 -8.10
N VAL A 38 4.34 -0.48 -7.70
CA VAL A 38 4.23 0.70 -8.59
C VAL A 38 5.29 0.64 -9.69
N ALA A 39 6.49 0.16 -9.38
CA ALA A 39 7.62 0.14 -10.30
C ALA A 39 8.39 -1.19 -10.21
N VAL A 40 7.85 -2.23 -10.84
CA VAL A 40 8.51 -3.55 -10.94
C VAL A 40 9.23 -3.68 -12.27
N HIS A 41 10.52 -4.03 -12.24
CA HIS A 41 11.25 -4.40 -13.45
C HIS A 41 10.77 -5.77 -13.97
N PRO A 42 10.61 -5.98 -15.29
CA PRO A 42 10.09 -7.23 -15.85
C PRO A 42 10.83 -8.51 -15.40
N ALA A 43 12.15 -8.42 -15.15
CA ALA A 43 12.94 -9.54 -14.63
C ALA A 43 12.46 -10.09 -13.26
N TYR A 44 11.65 -9.33 -12.53
CA TYR A 44 11.09 -9.72 -11.23
C TYR A 44 9.56 -9.86 -11.25
N ASP A 45 8.93 -9.81 -12.44
CA ASP A 45 7.46 -9.77 -12.54
C ASP A 45 6.79 -10.98 -11.88
N ALA A 46 7.33 -12.18 -12.07
CA ALA A 46 6.79 -13.40 -11.48
C ALA A 46 6.96 -13.43 -9.95
N GLN A 47 8.10 -12.96 -9.44
CA GLN A 47 8.40 -12.94 -8.01
C GLN A 47 7.48 -11.97 -7.26
N PHE A 48 7.14 -10.83 -7.87
CA PHE A 48 6.28 -9.82 -7.24
C PHE A 48 4.79 -10.08 -7.41
N ASP A 49 4.39 -11.08 -8.19
CA ASP A 49 2.98 -11.35 -8.48
C ASP A 49 2.18 -11.68 -7.22
N GLY A 50 2.79 -12.42 -6.29
CA GLY A 50 2.19 -12.79 -5.01
C GLY A 50 1.86 -11.62 -4.08
N PHE A 51 2.33 -10.40 -4.37
CA PHE A 51 2.00 -9.21 -3.57
C PHE A 51 0.69 -8.55 -4.00
N ALA A 52 0.13 -8.98 -5.14
CA ALA A 52 -1.14 -8.49 -5.67
C ALA A 52 -2.26 -9.52 -5.46
N PRO A 53 -3.54 -9.09 -5.50
CA PRO A 53 -4.68 -9.99 -5.53
C PRO A 53 -4.55 -11.05 -6.64
N PRO A 54 -5.00 -12.30 -6.40
CA PRO A 54 -4.89 -13.38 -7.39
C PRO A 54 -5.49 -13.05 -8.77
N ALA A 55 -6.53 -12.23 -8.81
CA ALA A 55 -7.19 -11.79 -10.05
C ALA A 55 -6.28 -10.93 -10.97
N LEU A 56 -5.16 -10.40 -10.45
CA LEU A 56 -4.22 -9.56 -11.18
C LEU A 56 -2.92 -10.29 -11.53
N HIS A 57 -2.79 -11.56 -11.16
CA HIS A 57 -1.60 -12.37 -11.45
C HIS A 57 -1.41 -12.53 -12.96
N ASN A 58 -0.16 -12.64 -13.38
CA ASN A 58 0.30 -12.68 -14.77
C ASN A 58 -0.12 -11.45 -15.61
N ASN A 59 -0.49 -10.35 -14.96
CA ASN A 59 -0.88 -9.11 -15.63
C ASN A 59 -0.16 -7.89 -15.02
N PRO A 60 1.11 -7.65 -15.37
CA PRO A 60 1.93 -6.58 -14.78
C PRO A 60 1.31 -5.18 -14.93
N LYS A 61 0.60 -4.93 -16.04
CA LYS A 61 -0.07 -3.65 -16.29
C LYS A 61 -1.25 -3.44 -15.34
N ALA A 62 -2.13 -4.43 -15.20
CA ALA A 62 -3.26 -4.31 -14.28
C ALA A 62 -2.80 -4.28 -12.82
N ARG A 63 -1.76 -5.05 -12.49
CA ARG A 63 -1.10 -5.03 -11.17
C ARG A 63 -0.56 -3.64 -10.83
N GLN A 64 0.12 -2.99 -11.77
CA GLN A 64 0.65 -1.63 -11.57
C GLN A 64 -0.47 -0.60 -11.40
N GLN A 65 -1.53 -0.69 -12.22
CA GLN A 65 -2.70 0.20 -12.09
C GLN A 65 -3.36 0.06 -10.72
N TRP A 66 -3.53 -1.18 -10.25
CA TRP A 66 -4.02 -1.46 -8.91
C TRP A 66 -3.11 -0.90 -7.84
N ALA A 67 -1.79 -1.11 -7.95
CA ALA A 67 -0.80 -0.60 -7.01
C ALA A 67 -0.87 0.93 -6.86
N VAL A 68 -0.94 1.65 -7.98
CA VAL A 68 -1.10 3.12 -7.99
C VAL A 68 -2.38 3.54 -7.28
N GLU A 69 -3.50 2.84 -7.50
CA GLU A 69 -4.75 3.16 -6.84
C GLU A 69 -4.70 2.88 -5.34
N GLN A 70 -4.06 1.78 -4.93
CA GLN A 70 -3.80 1.50 -3.52
C GLN A 70 -2.97 2.60 -2.86
N MET A 71 -1.97 3.16 -3.54
CA MET A 71 -1.18 4.28 -2.99
C MET A 71 -2.04 5.52 -2.75
N LYS A 72 -2.99 5.82 -3.65
CA LYS A 72 -3.96 6.90 -3.43
C LYS A 72 -4.90 6.62 -2.27
N PHE A 73 -5.35 5.38 -2.12
CA PHE A 73 -6.13 4.97 -0.95
C PHE A 73 -5.32 5.08 0.33
N GLY A 74 -4.04 4.71 0.33
CA GLY A 74 -3.13 4.91 1.45
C GLY A 74 -3.07 6.37 1.89
N ALA A 75 -2.89 7.31 0.95
CA ALA A 75 -2.88 8.73 1.27
C ALA A 75 -4.21 9.22 1.88
N LYS A 76 -5.35 8.80 1.32
CA LYS A 76 -6.68 9.15 1.86
C LYS A 76 -6.93 8.54 3.23
N ALA A 77 -6.58 7.26 3.41
CA ALA A 77 -6.70 6.56 4.68
C ALA A 77 -5.82 7.20 5.77
N SER A 78 -4.56 7.55 5.45
CA SER A 78 -3.69 8.31 6.34
C SER A 78 -4.32 9.63 6.77
N LYS A 79 -4.95 10.37 5.84
CA LYS A 79 -5.68 11.60 6.16
C LYS A 79 -6.84 11.35 7.11
N ASN A 80 -7.67 10.34 6.87
CA ASN A 80 -8.80 9.98 7.75
C ASN A 80 -8.32 9.53 9.13
N LEU A 81 -7.17 8.86 9.18
CA LEU A 81 -6.48 8.50 10.42
C LEU A 81 -5.71 9.68 11.05
N GLY A 82 -5.72 10.89 10.46
CA GLY A 82 -5.01 12.05 11.01
C GLY A 82 -3.48 11.94 10.99
N LEU A 83 -2.94 11.00 10.22
CA LEU A 83 -1.51 10.72 10.13
C LEU A 83 -0.84 11.71 9.18
N LYS A 84 0.36 12.16 9.53
CA LYS A 84 1.16 13.10 8.71
C LYS A 84 2.29 12.42 7.95
N ALA A 85 2.55 11.15 8.23
CA ALA A 85 3.58 10.35 7.58
C ALA A 85 2.96 9.12 6.91
N SER A 86 3.57 8.69 5.81
CA SER A 86 3.28 7.42 5.15
C SER A 86 4.60 6.75 4.80
N VAL A 87 4.69 5.45 5.08
CA VAL A 87 5.89 4.66 4.84
C VAL A 87 5.60 3.67 3.71
N SER A 88 6.49 3.59 2.73
CA SER A 88 6.29 2.71 1.57
C SER A 88 7.61 2.38 0.89
N PHE A 89 7.56 1.46 -0.06
CA PHE A 89 8.60 1.28 -1.07
C PHE A 89 8.08 1.78 -2.41
N CYS A 90 8.94 2.31 -3.27
CA CYS A 90 8.52 2.82 -4.57
C CYS A 90 8.64 1.78 -5.70
N GLY A 91 9.20 0.60 -5.41
CA GLY A 91 9.74 -0.30 -6.42
C GLY A 91 11.03 0.25 -7.03
N ALA A 92 11.57 -0.42 -8.03
CA ALA A 92 12.78 0.01 -8.73
C ALA A 92 12.88 -0.63 -10.12
N LEU A 93 12.67 0.18 -11.17
CA LEU A 93 12.84 -0.28 -12.56
C LEU A 93 14.31 -0.58 -12.90
N ALA A 94 15.26 0.11 -12.29
CA ALA A 94 16.68 -0.06 -12.57
C ALA A 94 17.39 -1.03 -11.60
N PHE A 95 16.66 -1.68 -10.70
CA PHE A 95 17.22 -2.56 -9.66
C PHE A 95 18.23 -3.61 -10.18
N PRO A 96 18.00 -4.29 -11.33
CA PRO A 96 18.96 -5.26 -11.84
C PRO A 96 20.31 -4.66 -12.28
N TYR A 97 20.37 -3.35 -12.54
CA TYR A 97 21.52 -2.69 -13.16
C TYR A 97 22.29 -1.80 -12.19
N LEU A 98 21.58 -1.24 -11.22
CA LEU A 98 22.09 -0.32 -10.21
C LEU A 98 21.54 -0.77 -8.86
N TYR A 99 22.21 -1.75 -8.29
CA TYR A 99 22.11 -2.09 -6.88
C TYR A 99 23.47 -1.78 -6.23
N PRO A 100 23.54 -1.05 -5.11
CA PRO A 100 24.78 -0.88 -4.37
C PRO A 100 25.34 -2.23 -3.89
#